data_AF-A0A7U9NKN6-F1
#
_entry.id   AF-A0A7U9NKN6-F1
#
_cell.length_a   1.000
_cell.length_b   1.000
_cell.length_c   1.000
_cell.angle_alpha   90.00
_cell.angle_beta   90.00
_cell.angle_gamma   90.00
#
_symmetry.space_group_name_H-M   'P 1'
#
loop_
_entity.id
_entity.type
_entity.pdbx_description
1 polymer ?
#
loop_
_entity_poly.entity_id
_entity_poly.type
_entity_poly.pdbx_seq_one_letter_code
_entity_poly.pdbx_strand_id
1 'polypeptide(L)'
;MNWKEEMTDALNLPKDLMLGAAIITITGKHEAYVENYMSLIEYTEELIRIQTKTCKLEIHGAGLYISYYTNDEMKITGEILEVKYC
;
A
#
# COMPACT_ATOMS: atom_id res chain seq x y z
N MET A 1 8.42 32.51 -12.58
CA MET A 1 7.69 31.33 -13.06
C MET A 1 6.47 31.14 -12.18
N ASN A 2 5.33 30.92 -12.81
CA ASN A 2 4.01 31.25 -12.30
C ASN A 2 3.49 30.11 -11.41
N TRP A 3 3.59 30.26 -10.09
CA TRP A 3 3.08 29.33 -9.07
C TRP A 3 1.60 28.94 -9.26
N LYS A 4 0.84 29.71 -10.06
CA LYS A 4 -0.55 29.41 -10.40
C LYS A 4 -0.71 28.23 -11.37
N GLU A 5 0.27 27.95 -12.23
CA GLU A 5 0.18 26.88 -13.23
C GLU A 5 0.42 25.48 -12.61
N GLU A 6 1.34 25.36 -11.64
CA GLU A 6 1.52 24.10 -10.86
C GLU A 6 0.30 23.79 -9.98
N MET A 7 -0.40 24.81 -9.49
CA MET A 7 -1.62 24.63 -8.68
C MET A 7 -2.83 24.20 -9.52
N THR A 8 -2.90 24.56 -10.80
CA THR A 8 -4.03 24.18 -11.66
C THR A 8 -4.05 22.70 -12.02
N ASP A 9 -2.89 22.05 -12.15
CA ASP A 9 -2.81 20.59 -12.29
C ASP A 9 -3.11 19.89 -10.95
N ALA A 10 -2.72 20.50 -9.82
CA ALA A 10 -3.04 20.01 -8.49
C ALA A 10 -4.53 20.05 -8.13
N LEU A 11 -5.28 20.98 -8.73
CA LEU A 11 -6.73 21.14 -8.52
C LEU A 11 -7.58 20.07 -9.23
N ASN A 12 -7.04 19.36 -10.23
CA ASN A 12 -7.75 18.31 -10.97
C ASN A 12 -7.41 16.89 -10.51
N LEU A 13 -6.37 16.72 -9.69
CA LEU A 13 -6.00 15.43 -9.12
C LEU A 13 -6.84 15.15 -7.86
N PRO A 14 -7.41 13.94 -7.70
CA PRO A 14 -8.08 13.56 -6.46
C PRO A 14 -7.14 13.77 -5.28
N LYS A 15 -7.62 14.43 -4.21
CA LYS A 15 -6.81 14.76 -3.02
C LYS A 15 -6.05 13.56 -2.45
N ASP A 16 -6.61 12.36 -2.58
CA ASP A 16 -6.00 11.12 -2.10
C ASP A 16 -4.67 10.79 -2.81
N LEU A 17 -4.52 11.11 -4.09
CA LEU A 17 -3.27 10.89 -4.82
C LEU A 17 -2.17 11.85 -4.35
N MET A 18 -2.55 13.07 -3.97
CA MET A 18 -1.61 14.07 -3.44
C MET A 18 -1.12 13.75 -2.02
N LEU A 19 -1.91 12.98 -1.26
CA LEU A 19 -1.60 12.60 0.12
C LEU A 19 -0.81 11.30 0.24
N GLY A 20 -0.44 10.68 -0.89
CA GLY A 20 0.24 9.39 -0.92
C GLY A 20 -0.68 8.25 -0.46
N ALA A 21 -1.88 8.17 -1.04
CA ALA A 21 -2.77 7.04 -0.82
C ALA A 21 -2.05 5.70 -1.04
N ALA A 22 -2.39 4.73 -0.19
CA ALA A 22 -1.91 3.37 -0.34
C ALA A 22 -2.43 2.78 -1.65
N ILE A 23 -1.52 2.34 -2.52
CA ILE A 23 -1.86 1.64 -3.75
C ILE A 23 -1.58 0.17 -3.51
N ILE A 24 -2.55 -0.67 -3.83
CA ILE A 24 -2.43 -2.13 -3.72
C ILE A 24 -2.71 -2.72 -5.08
N THR A 25 -1.71 -3.42 -5.63
CA THR A 25 -1.85 -4.18 -6.86
C THR A 25 -1.82 -5.67 -6.52
N ILE A 26 -2.88 -6.40 -6.85
CA ILE A 26 -3.00 -7.83 -6.57
C ILE A 26 -2.93 -8.61 -7.89
N THR A 27 -2.02 -9.59 -7.98
CA THR A 27 -1.87 -10.47 -9.14
C THR A 27 -2.26 -11.89 -8.75
N GLY A 28 -3.43 -12.33 -9.24
CA GLY A 28 -4.02 -13.60 -8.81
C GLY A 28 -4.32 -13.59 -7.31
N LYS A 29 -4.15 -14.72 -6.64
CA LYS A 29 -4.27 -14.82 -5.17
C LYS A 29 -2.93 -15.00 -4.46
N HIS A 30 -1.81 -14.82 -5.17
CA HIS A 30 -0.49 -15.19 -4.66
C HIS A 30 0.46 -14.02 -4.45
N GLU A 31 0.17 -12.86 -5.02
CA GLU A 31 1.05 -11.70 -4.98
C GLU A 31 0.26 -10.42 -4.71
N ALA A 32 0.72 -9.62 -3.77
CA ALA A 32 0.25 -8.26 -3.54
C ALA A 32 1.45 -7.32 -3.52
N TYR A 33 1.37 -6.23 -4.28
CA TYR A 33 2.30 -5.11 -4.24
C TYR A 33 1.64 -3.95 -3.51
N VAL A 34 2.33 -3.37 -2.54
CA VAL A 34 1.83 -2.24 -1.76
C VAL A 34 2.80 -1.08 -1.88
N GLU A 35 2.29 0.08 -2.26
CA GLU A 35 3.04 1.33 -2.38
C GLU A 35 2.54 2.34 -1.32
N ASN A 36 3.36 3.34 -1.00
CA ASN A 36 3.09 4.35 0.03
C ASN A 36 2.89 3.78 1.45
N TYR A 37 3.57 2.68 1.77
CA TYR A 37 3.60 2.17 3.15
C TYR A 37 4.65 2.93 3.98
N MET A 38 4.40 3.08 5.28
CA MET A 38 5.29 3.79 6.21
C MET A 38 6.06 2.83 7.12
N SER A 39 5.38 1.80 7.64
CA SER A 39 6.02 0.83 8.54
C SER A 39 5.27 -0.50 8.56
N LEU A 40 6.01 -1.57 8.86
CA LEU A 40 5.47 -2.88 9.17
C LEU A 40 5.07 -2.93 10.66
N ILE A 41 3.82 -3.29 10.94
CA ILE A 41 3.27 -3.38 12.31
C ILE A 41 3.29 -4.83 12.80
N GLU A 42 2.85 -5.76 11.97
CA GLU A 42 2.79 -7.19 12.29
C GLU A 42 3.16 -8.02 11.07
N TYR A 43 3.89 -9.10 11.30
CA TYR A 43 4.30 -10.03 10.25
C TYR A 43 4.29 -11.47 10.79
N THR A 44 3.34 -12.24 10.29
CA THR A 44 3.23 -13.69 10.47
C THR A 44 2.94 -14.35 9.11
N GLU A 45 2.86 -15.67 9.08
CA GLU A 45 2.46 -16.41 7.88
C GLU A 45 0.96 -16.26 7.55
N GLU A 46 0.16 -15.74 8.47
CA GLU A 46 -1.29 -15.58 8.34
C GLU A 46 -1.73 -14.12 8.23
N LEU A 47 -0.92 -13.18 8.72
CA LEU A 47 -1.24 -11.76 8.73
C LEU A 47 0.00 -10.90 8.49
N ILE A 48 -0.11 -10.01 7.51
CA ILE A 48 0.77 -8.86 7.37
C ILE A 48 -0.05 -7.59 7.62
N ARG A 49 0.32 -6.83 8.65
CA ARG A 49 -0.28 -5.53 8.96
C ARG A 49 0.75 -4.42 8.76
N ILE A 50 0.40 -3.41 7.99
CA ILE A 50 1.25 -2.25 7.71
C ILE A 50 0.54 -0.93 8.03
N GLN A 51 1.33 0.07 8.41
CA GLN A 51 0.89 1.46 8.46
C GLN A 51 1.10 2.08 7.08
N THR A 52 0.07 2.74 6.55
CA THR A 52 0.18 3.58 5.35
C THR A 52 0.03 5.05 5.75
N LYS A 53 0.21 5.99 4.81
CA LYS A 53 0.03 7.43 5.09
C LYS A 53 -1.41 7.80 5.47
N THR A 54 -2.40 7.01 5.04
CA THR A 54 -3.83 7.33 5.21
C THR A 54 -4.56 6.41 6.18
N CYS A 55 -4.13 5.16 6.35
CA CYS A 55 -4.82 4.15 7.15
C CYS A 55 -3.91 2.97 7.53
N LYS A 56 -4.43 2.01 8.29
CA LYS A 56 -3.76 0.71 8.44
C LYS A 56 -4.29 -0.25 7.38
N LEU A 57 -3.40 -1.08 6.85
CA LEU A 57 -3.74 -2.12 5.90
C LEU A 57 -3.42 -3.48 6.53
N GLU A 58 -4.39 -4.39 6.48
CA GLU A 58 -4.23 -5.78 6.89
C GLU A 58 -4.38 -6.69 5.67
N ILE A 59 -3.46 -7.63 5.53
CA ILE A 59 -3.46 -8.64 4.48
C ILE A 59 -3.44 -9.98 5.18
N HIS A 60 -4.57 -10.68 5.11
CA HIS A 60 -4.78 -11.98 5.76
C HIS A 60 -4.68 -13.11 4.74
N GLY A 61 -4.10 -14.22 5.14
CA GLY A 61 -3.76 -15.30 4.23
C GLY A 61 -3.17 -16.53 4.88
N ALA A 62 -2.43 -17.32 4.09
CA ALA A 62 -1.65 -18.45 4.55
C ALA A 62 -0.29 -18.50 3.84
N GLY A 63 0.77 -18.83 4.58
CA GLY A 63 2.13 -18.83 4.06
C GLY A 63 2.57 -17.47 3.52
N LEU A 64 2.10 -16.39 4.14
CA LEU A 64 2.46 -15.02 3.77
C LEU A 64 3.93 -14.74 4.09
N TYR A 65 4.63 -14.15 3.13
CA TYR A 65 5.98 -13.63 3.30
C TYR A 65 6.23 -12.38 2.47
N ILE A 66 7.09 -11.50 2.98
CA ILE A 66 7.52 -10.30 2.25
C ILE A 66 8.71 -10.72 1.37
N SER A 67 8.48 -10.81 0.06
CA SER A 67 9.50 -11.21 -0.91
C SER A 67 10.46 -10.08 -1.27
N TYR A 68 10.03 -8.83 -1.10
CA TYR A 68 10.83 -7.62 -1.31
C TYR A 68 10.22 -6.44 -0.56
N TYR A 69 11.05 -5.54 -0.03
CA TYR A 69 10.59 -4.25 0.50
C TYR A 69 11.66 -3.16 0.36
N THR A 70 11.21 -1.92 0.18
CA THR A 70 12.00 -0.69 0.25
C THR A 70 11.42 0.25 1.30
N ASN A 71 11.83 1.51 1.32
CA ASN A 71 11.26 2.50 2.23
C ASN A 71 9.81 2.90 1.88
N ASP A 72 9.33 2.64 0.66
CA ASP A 72 8.01 3.13 0.20
C ASP A 72 7.15 2.04 -0.45
N GLU A 73 7.76 0.89 -0.81
CA GLU A 73 7.07 -0.19 -1.53
C GLU A 73 7.40 -1.57 -0.95
N MET A 74 6.44 -2.49 -1.09
CA MET A 74 6.48 -3.82 -0.50
C MET A 74 5.83 -4.83 -1.45
N LYS A 75 6.47 -6.00 -1.63
CA LYS A 75 5.87 -7.17 -2.27
C LYS A 75 5.61 -8.25 -1.23
N ILE A 76 4.35 -8.66 -1.14
CA ILE A 76 3.86 -9.77 -0.32
C ILE A 76 3.53 -10.94 -1.22
N THR A 77 3.89 -12.13 -0.79
CA THR A 77 3.67 -13.38 -1.50
C THR A 77 3.14 -14.44 -0.55
N GLY A 78 2.29 -15.35 -1.03
CA GLY A 78 1.57 -16.32 -0.20
C GLY A 78 0.12 -16.41 -0.63
N GLU A 79 -0.71 -17.25 -0.01
CA GLU A 79 -2.14 -17.32 -0.35
C GLU A 79 -2.89 -16.16 0.30
N ILE A 80 -3.32 -15.18 -0.51
CA ILE A 80 -4.05 -13.99 -0.06
C ILE A 80 -5.54 -14.30 -0.02
N LEU A 81 -6.16 -14.13 1.15
CA LEU A 81 -7.57 -14.42 1.39
C LEU A 81 -8.40 -13.15 1.60
N GLU A 82 -7.86 -12.16 2.31
CA GLU A 82 -8.55 -10.90 2.58
C GLU A 82 -7.56 -9.74 2.61
N VAL A 83 -8.00 -8.59 2.11
CA VAL A 83 -7.30 -7.31 2.25
C VAL A 83 -8.27 -6.31 2.87
N LYS A 84 -7.88 -5.72 4.00
CA LYS A 84 -8.75 -4.90 4.83
C LYS A 84 -8.10 -3.57 5.16
N TYR A 85 -8.84 -2.48 4.90
CA TYR A 85 -8.52 -1.14 5.36
C TYR A 85 -9.09 -0.93 6.77
N CYS A 86 -8.25 -0.47 7.70
CA CYS A 86 -8.55 -0.24 9.12
C CYS A 86 -8.34 1.22 9.51
#